data_AF-A0A528D5T1-F1
#
_entry.id   AF-A0A528D5T1-F1
#
_cell.length_a   1.000
_cell.length_b   1.000
_cell.length_c   1.000
_cell.angle_alpha   90.00
_cell.angle_beta   90.00
_cell.angle_gamma   90.00
#
_symmetry.space_group_name_H-M   'P 1'
#
loop_
_entity.id
_entity.type
_entity.pdbx_description
1 polymer ?
#
loop_
_entity_poly.entity_id
_entity_poly.type
_entity_poly.pdbx_seq_one_letter_code
_entity_poly.pdbx_strand_id
1 'polypeptide(L)'
;HVLVDELDVAALKAKILASGLSVPQLVSTAWASASTFRGSDKRGGANGARIRLAPQKDWDVNQPAQLAKVLEKLEAIQKEFNASQSGDKKVSLADLIVIGGGAAIEKAAKDAGNHVKVPFTPGRM
;
A
#
# COMPACT_ATOMS: atom_id res chain seq x y z
N HIS A 1 -13.67 -13.06 2.59
CA HIS A 1 -13.60 -12.49 1.23
C HIS A 1 -12.51 -13.17 0.45
N VAL A 2 -12.73 -13.35 -0.85
CA VAL A 2 -11.72 -13.85 -1.79
C VAL A 2 -10.59 -12.82 -1.87
N LEU A 3 -9.35 -13.28 -1.88
CA LEU A 3 -8.17 -12.43 -1.99
C LEU A 3 -7.90 -12.08 -3.45
N VAL A 4 -7.19 -10.98 -3.65
CA VAL A 4 -6.70 -10.57 -4.97
C VAL A 4 -5.68 -11.56 -5.52
N ASP A 5 -5.70 -11.80 -6.83
CA ASP A 5 -4.73 -12.61 -7.56
C ASP A 5 -3.63 -11.75 -8.22
N GLU A 6 -2.72 -12.38 -8.98
CA GLU A 6 -1.61 -11.65 -9.63
C GLU A 6 -2.07 -10.61 -10.66
N LEU A 7 -3.18 -10.86 -11.36
CA LEU A 7 -3.71 -9.94 -12.37
C LEU A 7 -4.33 -8.71 -11.70
N ASP A 8 -5.08 -8.93 -10.62
CA ASP A 8 -5.61 -7.86 -9.79
C ASP A 8 -4.49 -6.98 -9.23
N VAL A 9 -3.42 -7.61 -8.70
CA VAL A 9 -2.28 -6.88 -8.14
C VAL A 9 -1.59 -6.04 -9.21
N ALA A 10 -1.39 -6.58 -10.42
CA ALA A 10 -0.82 -5.81 -11.54
C ALA A 10 -1.71 -4.60 -11.91
N ALA A 11 -3.03 -4.80 -11.99
CA ALA A 11 -3.98 -3.73 -12.29
C ALA A 11 -4.00 -2.65 -11.19
N LEU A 12 -3.98 -3.06 -9.91
CA LEU A 12 -3.91 -2.16 -8.77
C LEU A 12 -2.61 -1.35 -8.75
N LYS A 13 -1.46 -1.97 -9.04
CA LYS A 13 -0.18 -1.25 -9.16
C LYS A 13 -0.26 -0.17 -10.25
N ALA A 14 -0.75 -0.52 -11.45
CA ALA A 14 -0.90 0.44 -12.54
C ALA A 14 -1.81 1.60 -12.15
N LYS A 15 -2.94 1.31 -11.50
CA LYS A 15 -3.89 2.33 -11.04
C LYS A 15 -3.32 3.24 -9.95
N ILE A 16 -2.55 2.68 -9.02
CA ILE A 16 -1.84 3.47 -7.99
C ILE A 16 -0.82 4.41 -8.64
N LEU A 17 -0.04 3.94 -9.62
CA LEU A 17 0.93 4.79 -10.32
C LEU A 17 0.26 5.89 -11.16
N ALA A 18 -0.95 5.65 -11.67
CA ALA A 18 -1.75 6.65 -12.38
C ALA A 18 -2.47 7.66 -11.46
N SER A 19 -2.47 7.44 -10.14
CA SER A 19 -3.24 8.27 -9.19
C SER A 19 -2.65 9.66 -8.92
N GLY A 20 -1.46 9.94 -9.46
CA GLY A 20 -0.70 11.17 -9.17
C GLY A 20 0.13 11.12 -7.88
N LEU A 21 0.15 9.98 -7.18
CA LEU A 21 1.07 9.76 -6.07
C LEU A 21 2.49 9.55 -6.59
N SER A 22 3.45 10.25 -5.98
CA SER A 22 4.86 10.15 -6.35
C SER A 22 5.53 8.89 -5.79
N VAL A 23 6.64 8.47 -6.39
CA VAL A 23 7.47 7.36 -5.89
C VAL A 23 7.86 7.56 -4.41
N PRO A 24 8.39 8.73 -3.98
CA PRO A 24 8.72 8.95 -2.56
C PRO A 24 7.51 8.77 -1.63
N GLN A 25 6.34 9.30 -1.98
CA GLN A 25 5.14 9.18 -1.15
C GLN A 25 4.72 7.73 -0.93
N LEU A 26 4.74 6.92 -1.98
CA LEU A 26 4.35 5.52 -1.93
C LEU A 26 5.36 4.69 -1.12
N VAL A 27 6.66 4.88 -1.38
CA VAL A 27 7.73 4.19 -0.65
C VAL A 27 7.71 4.56 0.83
N SER A 28 7.66 5.87 1.15
CA SER A 28 7.64 6.33 2.54
C SER A 28 6.41 5.86 3.31
N THR A 29 5.23 5.81 2.68
CA THR A 29 4.01 5.34 3.34
C THR A 29 4.07 3.84 3.62
N ALA A 30 4.54 3.03 2.66
CA ALA A 30 4.74 1.60 2.87
C ALA A 30 5.79 1.33 3.95
N TRP A 31 6.90 2.07 3.93
CA TRP A 31 7.94 2.01 4.97
C TRP A 31 7.38 2.33 6.34
N ALA A 32 6.74 3.49 6.52
CA ALA A 32 6.15 3.92 7.78
C ALA A 32 5.15 2.89 8.35
N SER A 33 4.43 2.19 7.47
CA SER A 33 3.48 1.14 7.89
C SER A 33 4.22 -0.12 8.37
N ALA A 34 5.20 -0.59 7.60
CA ALA A 34 5.89 -1.86 7.86
C ALA A 34 6.96 -1.76 8.96
N SER A 35 7.66 -0.63 9.08
CA SER A 35 8.84 -0.45 9.93
C SER A 35 8.52 -0.35 11.42
N THR A 36 7.25 -0.37 11.80
CA THR A 36 6.84 -0.49 13.20
C THR A 36 7.06 -1.90 13.76
N PHE A 37 7.30 -2.89 12.89
CA PHE A 37 7.56 -4.26 13.31
C PHE A 37 8.86 -4.37 14.10
N ARG A 38 8.82 -5.13 15.20
CA ARG A 38 10.01 -5.45 15.99
C ARG A 38 10.07 -6.95 16.29
N GLY A 39 11.18 -7.57 15.92
CA GLY A 39 11.35 -9.02 16.02
C GLY A 39 11.41 -9.56 17.46
N SER A 40 11.72 -8.71 18.43
CA SER A 40 11.87 -9.08 19.85
C SER A 40 10.56 -9.59 20.46
N ASP A 41 9.44 -8.93 20.19
CA ASP A 41 8.11 -9.31 20.70
C ASP A 41 7.07 -9.51 19.60
N LYS A 42 7.49 -9.46 18.33
CA LYS A 42 6.66 -9.67 17.12
C LYS A 42 5.48 -8.69 16.99
N ARG A 43 5.53 -7.55 17.67
CA ARG A 43 4.52 -6.49 17.52
C ARG A 43 4.85 -5.60 16.31
N GLY A 44 3.83 -4.88 15.85
CA GLY A 44 3.93 -3.93 14.75
C GLY A 44 3.85 -4.57 13.37
N GLY A 45 4.26 -3.81 12.36
CA GLY A 45 4.16 -4.20 10.95
C GLY A 45 2.91 -3.65 10.26
N ALA A 46 2.85 -3.85 8.94
CA ALA A 46 1.81 -3.25 8.09
C ALA A 46 0.43 -3.91 8.26
N ASN A 47 0.36 -5.13 8.80
CA ASN A 47 -0.91 -5.81 9.01
C ASN A 47 -1.79 -5.06 10.03
N GLY A 48 -3.08 -4.90 9.74
CA GLY A 48 -4.00 -4.02 10.48
C GLY A 48 -4.15 -2.63 9.85
N ALA A 49 -3.25 -2.21 8.95
CA ALA A 49 -3.15 -0.84 8.44
C ALA A 49 -3.27 0.21 9.57
N ARG A 50 -2.62 -0.05 10.71
CA ARG A 50 -2.71 0.81 11.90
C ARG A 50 -2.14 2.21 11.67
N ILE A 51 -1.34 2.39 10.61
CA ILE A 51 -0.82 3.68 10.18
C ILE A 51 -1.95 4.71 9.92
N ARG A 52 -3.15 4.28 9.54
CA ARG A 52 -4.31 5.18 9.35
C ARG A 52 -5.02 5.56 10.66
N LEU A 53 -4.65 4.93 11.77
CA LEU A 53 -5.33 5.07 13.05
C LEU A 53 -4.47 5.87 14.03
N ALA A 54 -5.10 6.42 15.06
CA ALA A 54 -4.36 6.98 16.19
C ALA A 54 -3.62 5.87 16.95
N PRO A 55 -2.40 6.12 17.46
CA PRO A 55 -1.66 7.38 17.34
C PRO A 55 -0.79 7.49 16.07
N GLN A 56 -0.65 6.42 15.28
CA GLN A 56 0.34 6.35 14.20
C GLN A 56 0.13 7.40 13.10
N LYS A 57 -1.12 7.73 12.79
CA LYS A 57 -1.44 8.75 11.78
C LYS A 57 -0.93 10.16 12.15
N ASP A 58 -0.68 10.39 13.45
CA ASP A 58 -0.28 11.68 14.02
C ASP A 58 1.18 11.71 14.48
N TRP A 59 1.94 10.62 14.30
CA TRP A 59 3.37 10.64 14.61
C TRP A 59 4.13 11.52 13.63
N ASP A 60 4.94 12.47 14.14
CA ASP A 60 5.70 13.41 13.32
C ASP A 60 6.56 12.73 12.25
N VAL A 61 7.18 11.59 12.59
CA VAL A 61 8.01 10.78 11.68
C VAL A 61 7.25 10.26 10.46
N ASN A 62 5.92 10.12 10.58
CA ASN A 62 5.05 9.65 9.49
C ASN A 62 4.56 10.79 8.60
N GLN A 63 4.96 12.05 8.85
CA GLN A 63 4.57 13.23 8.08
C GLN A 63 3.04 13.31 7.88
N PRO A 64 2.25 13.59 8.95
CA PRO A 64 0.79 13.38 8.97
C PRO A 64 0.03 13.97 7.78
N ALA A 65 0.36 15.18 7.34
CA ALA A 65 -0.30 15.83 6.21
C ALA A 65 -0.06 15.10 4.87
N GLN A 66 1.17 14.63 4.64
CA GLN A 66 1.50 13.83 3.46
C GLN A 66 0.84 12.45 3.55
N LEU A 67 0.92 11.80 4.70
CA LEU A 67 0.32 10.49 4.93
C LEU A 67 -1.19 10.51 4.67
N ALA A 68 -1.89 11.52 5.20
CA ALA A 68 -3.34 11.67 4.99
C ALA A 68 -3.70 11.72 3.50
N LYS A 69 -2.96 12.51 2.70
CA LYS A 69 -3.15 12.59 1.24
C LYS A 69 -2.95 11.24 0.55
N VAL A 70 -1.92 10.48 0.95
CA VAL A 70 -1.65 9.15 0.38
C VAL A 70 -2.77 8.18 0.74
N LEU A 71 -3.14 8.12 2.01
CA LEU A 71 -4.19 7.23 2.50
C LEU A 71 -5.54 7.51 1.84
N GLU A 72 -5.92 8.78 1.69
CA GLU A 72 -7.16 9.16 0.99
C GLU A 72 -7.20 8.63 -0.45
N LYS A 73 -6.11 8.77 -1.19
CA LYS A 73 -6.00 8.26 -2.57
C LYS A 73 -6.06 6.74 -2.62
N LEU A 74 -5.36 6.05 -1.72
CA LEU A 74 -5.39 4.59 -1.64
C LEU A 74 -6.79 4.10 -1.23
N GLU A 75 -7.47 4.75 -0.29
CA GLU A 75 -8.83 4.42 0.11
C GLU A 75 -9.83 4.60 -1.04
N ALA A 76 -9.70 5.66 -1.85
CA ALA A 76 -10.53 5.84 -3.04
C ALA A 76 -10.34 4.69 -4.05
N ILE A 77 -9.08 4.30 -4.32
CA ILE A 77 -8.76 3.17 -5.20
C ILE A 77 -9.32 1.86 -4.64
N GLN A 78 -9.19 1.65 -3.32
CA GLN A 78 -9.71 0.48 -2.63
C GLN A 78 -11.23 0.37 -2.78
N LYS A 79 -11.95 1.47 -2.52
CA LYS A 79 -13.42 1.53 -2.62
C LYS A 79 -13.87 1.22 -4.04
N GLU A 80 -13.25 1.85 -5.04
CA GLU A 80 -13.59 1.62 -6.44
C GLU A 80 -13.33 0.18 -6.87
N PHE A 81 -12.16 -0.39 -6.54
CA PHE A 81 -11.85 -1.79 -6.86
C PHE A 81 -12.83 -2.75 -6.20
N ASN A 82 -13.11 -2.56 -4.90
CA ASN A 82 -14.02 -3.45 -4.16
C ASN A 82 -15.46 -3.34 -4.66
N ALA A 83 -15.91 -2.15 -5.06
CA ALA A 83 -17.26 -1.93 -5.62
C ALA A 83 -17.41 -2.49 -7.04
N SER A 84 -16.33 -2.59 -7.81
CA SER A 84 -16.36 -3.13 -9.18
C SER A 84 -16.34 -4.66 -9.22
N GLN A 85 -16.14 -5.35 -8.09
CA GLN A 85 -16.14 -6.81 -8.06
C GLN A 85 -17.57 -7.35 -8.07
N SER A 86 -17.83 -8.33 -8.94
CA SER A 86 -19.12 -9.03 -9.03
C SER A 86 -19.29 -10.14 -7.97
N GLY A 87 -18.23 -10.48 -7.23
CA GLY A 87 -18.23 -11.47 -6.15
C GLY A 87 -17.63 -10.92 -4.86
N ASP A 88 -17.37 -11.79 -3.87
CA ASP A 88 -16.77 -11.38 -2.59
C ASP A 88 -15.24 -11.20 -2.67
N LYS A 89 -14.70 -10.83 -3.84
CA LYS A 89 -13.27 -10.49 -3.99
C LYS A 89 -13.06 -9.07 -3.47
N LYS A 90 -12.07 -8.88 -2.58
CA LYS A 90 -11.76 -7.56 -2.00
C LYS A 90 -10.27 -7.43 -1.74
N VAL A 91 -9.79 -6.19 -1.75
CA VAL A 91 -8.46 -5.81 -1.27
C VAL A 91 -8.56 -4.99 0.01
N SER A 92 -7.72 -5.28 0.99
CA SER A 92 -7.62 -4.49 2.22
C SER A 92 -6.74 -3.26 1.98
N LEU A 93 -6.93 -2.22 2.81
CA LEU A 93 -6.07 -1.05 2.74
C LEU A 93 -4.63 -1.39 3.17
N ALA A 94 -4.46 -2.35 4.08
CA ALA A 94 -3.16 -2.84 4.51
C ALA A 94 -2.37 -3.45 3.35
N ASP A 95 -3.04 -4.27 2.52
CA ASP A 95 -2.44 -4.78 1.31
C ASP A 95 -2.20 -3.67 0.29
N LEU A 96 -3.13 -2.74 0.11
CA LEU A 96 -3.00 -1.67 -0.88
C LEU A 96 -1.84 -0.71 -0.59
N ILE A 97 -1.55 -0.43 0.70
CA ILE A 97 -0.37 0.32 1.13
C ILE A 97 0.92 -0.39 0.68
N VAL A 98 0.99 -1.71 0.88
CA VAL A 98 2.17 -2.51 0.51
C VAL A 98 2.29 -2.67 -1.01
N ILE A 99 1.18 -2.89 -1.71
CA ILE A 99 1.12 -2.90 -3.19
C ILE A 99 1.64 -1.57 -3.74
N GLY A 100 1.23 -0.44 -3.15
CA GLY A 100 1.68 0.89 -3.55
C GLY A 100 3.20 1.07 -3.39
N GLY A 101 3.76 0.63 -2.26
CA GLY A 101 5.21 0.62 -2.05
C GLY A 101 5.95 -0.24 -3.09
N GLY A 102 5.46 -1.45 -3.36
CA GLY A 102 6.02 -2.33 -4.39
C GLY A 102 5.94 -1.72 -5.79
N ALA A 103 4.81 -1.12 -6.17
CA ALA A 103 4.63 -0.43 -7.45
C ALA A 103 5.65 0.72 -7.63
N ALA A 104 5.90 1.47 -6.55
CA ALA A 104 6.84 2.57 -6.56
C ALA A 104 8.29 2.11 -6.70
N ILE A 105 8.67 1.00 -6.07
CA ILE A 105 10.00 0.39 -6.23
C ILE A 105 10.19 -0.10 -7.68
N GLU A 106 9.18 -0.79 -8.25
CA GLU A 106 9.22 -1.23 -9.65
C GLU A 106 9.34 -0.05 -10.61
N LYS A 107 8.58 1.04 -10.37
CA LYS A 107 8.69 2.26 -11.16
C LYS A 107 10.08 2.89 -11.03
N ALA A 108 10.62 3.02 -9.82
CA ALA A 108 11.93 3.61 -9.59
C ALA A 108 13.04 2.83 -10.30
N ALA A 109 13.00 1.50 -10.24
CA ALA A 109 13.92 0.65 -10.98
C ALA A 109 13.78 0.85 -12.50
N LYS A 110 12.53 0.91 -13.00
CA LYS A 110 12.25 1.14 -14.43
C LYS A 110 12.75 2.50 -14.91
N ASP A 111 12.56 3.56 -14.12
CA ASP A 111 13.06 4.90 -14.43
C ASP A 111 14.60 4.91 -14.52
N ALA A 112 15.27 4.02 -13.79
CA ALA A 112 16.72 3.78 -13.85
C ALA A 112 17.14 2.75 -14.93
N GLY A 113 16.24 2.34 -15.83
CA GLY A 113 16.52 1.39 -16.91
C GLY A 113 16.51 -0.09 -16.51
N ASN A 114 16.00 -0.43 -15.32
CA ASN A 114 15.97 -1.80 -14.81
C ASN A 114 14.54 -2.35 -14.73
N HIS A 115 14.33 -3.59 -15.18
CA HIS A 115 13.05 -4.28 -15.08
C HIS A 115 13.07 -5.26 -13.91
N VAL A 116 12.29 -4.98 -12.87
CA VAL A 116 12.16 -5.84 -11.69
C VAL A 116 10.69 -6.10 -11.38
N LYS A 117 10.38 -7.27 -10.81
CA LYS A 117 9.07 -7.60 -10.23
C LYS A 117 9.26 -7.73 -8.72
N VAL A 118 8.61 -6.86 -7.95
CA VAL A 118 8.61 -6.92 -6.49
C VAL A 118 7.56 -7.95 -6.05
N PRO A 119 7.95 -8.99 -5.31
CA PRO A 119 7.03 -10.00 -4.80
C PRO A 119 5.96 -9.38 -3.89
N PHE A 120 4.75 -9.92 -3.97
CA PHE A 120 3.65 -9.50 -3.12
C PHE A 120 2.80 -10.71 -2.73
N THR A 121 2.36 -10.73 -1.47
CA THR A 121 1.47 -11.77 -0.92
C THR A 121 0.29 -11.06 -0.26
N PRO A 122 -0.95 -11.30 -0.72
CA PRO A 122 -2.15 -10.71 -0.14
C PRO A 122 -2.55 -11.42 1.16
N GLY A 123 -3.50 -10.82 1.87
CA GLY A 123 -4.11 -11.40 3.07
C GLY A 123 -3.92 -10.57 4.34
N ARG A 124 -3.36 -9.35 4.24
CA ARG A 124 -3.40 -8.41 5.37
C ARG A 124 -4.83 -7.92 5.56
N MET A 125 -5.22 -7.66 6.81
CA MET A 125 -6.56 -7.22 7.19
C MET A 125 -6.52 -5.86 7.88
#